data_AF-A0A2S5ZFP4-F1
#
_entry.id   AF-A0A2S5ZFP4-F1
#
_cell.length_a   1.000
_cell.length_b   1.000
_cell.length_c   1.000
_cell.angle_alpha   90.00
_cell.angle_beta   90.00
_cell.angle_gamma   90.00
#
_symmetry.space_group_name_H-M   'P 1'
#
loop_
_entity.id
_entity.type
_entity.pdbx_description
1 polymer ?
#
loop_
_entity_poly.entity_id
_entity_poly.type
_entity_poly.pdbx_seq_one_letter_code
_entity_poly.pdbx_strand_id
1 'polypeptide(L)'
;MITLKASANDIERALHELHELASSGTGSDARHAGNFLLALWDGELNPLNVSEFQYLDPNHMRQALQLFTFLMTTGTSLKKFMSADAIDQVADNLSRLNCQSYTGWDYGNGSSETIVRPAAQTLP
;
A
#
# COMPACT_ATOMS: atom_id res chain seq x y z
N MET A 1 -6.80 17.09 21.20
CA MET A 1 -5.84 17.69 20.25
C MET A 1 -4.58 16.84 20.28
N ILE A 2 -4.35 16.00 19.27
CA ILE A 2 -3.12 15.19 19.17
C ILE A 2 -2.09 16.08 18.49
N THR A 3 -1.15 16.61 19.27
CA THR A 3 -0.04 17.39 18.72
C THR A 3 0.99 16.41 18.15
N LEU A 4 0.90 16.12 16.85
CA LEU A 4 1.90 15.33 16.12
C LEU A 4 3.14 16.19 15.87
N LYS A 5 3.92 16.46 16.92
CA LYS A 5 5.21 17.13 16.79
C LYS A 5 6.29 16.07 16.55
N ALA A 6 6.33 15.52 15.33
CA ALA A 6 7.36 14.58 14.91
C ALA A 6 8.65 15.34 14.58
N SER A 7 9.79 14.86 15.06
CA SER A 7 11.10 15.34 14.61
C SER A 7 11.41 14.79 13.21
N ALA A 8 12.40 15.36 12.50
CA ALA A 8 12.84 14.82 11.20
C ALA A 8 13.25 13.33 11.31
N ASN A 9 13.93 12.96 12.40
CA ASN A 9 14.31 11.57 12.68
C ASN A 9 13.09 10.65 12.87
N ASP A 10 11.99 11.16 13.45
CA ASP A 10 10.76 10.37 13.60
C ASP A 10 10.10 10.12 12.24
N ILE A 11 10.17 11.08 11.33
CA ILE A 11 9.63 10.95 9.97
C ILE A 11 10.49 9.99 9.13
N GLU A 12 11.82 10.09 9.21
CA GLU A 12 12.73 9.15 8.53
C GLU A 12 12.50 7.72 9.02
N ARG A 13 12.37 7.53 10.33
CA ARG A 13 12.04 6.23 10.92
C ARG A 13 10.67 5.73 10.47
N ALA A 14 9.64 6.57 10.53
CA ALA A 14 8.30 6.21 10.08
C ALA A 14 8.29 5.80 8.60
N LEU A 15 9.03 6.53 7.77
CA LEU A 15 9.18 6.22 6.35
C LEU A 15 9.89 4.89 6.13
N HIS A 16 11.00 4.64 6.85
CA HIS A 16 11.74 3.38 6.77
C HIS A 16 10.87 2.19 7.19
N GLU A 17 10.19 2.27 8.34
CA GLU A 17 9.37 1.18 8.85
C GLU A 17 8.16 0.89 7.94
N LEU A 18 7.50 1.94 7.41
CA LEU A 18 6.42 1.76 6.43
C LEU A 18 6.92 1.18 5.11
N HIS A 19 8.11 1.59 4.64
CA HIS A 19 8.71 1.03 3.43
C HIS A 19 9.08 -0.44 3.62
N GLU A 20 9.71 -0.80 4.73
CA GLU A 20 10.09 -2.18 5.04
C GLU A 20 8.84 -3.08 5.10
N LEU A 21 7.81 -2.62 5.81
CA LEU A 21 6.51 -3.29 5.88
C LEU A 21 5.87 -3.46 4.49
N ALA A 22 5.89 -2.41 3.66
CA ALA A 22 5.26 -2.43 2.35
C ALA A 22 6.04 -3.23 1.28
N SER A 23 7.38 -3.22 1.34
CA SER A 23 8.25 -3.85 0.34
C SER A 23 8.50 -5.33 0.59
N SER A 24 8.45 -5.77 1.84
CA SER A 24 8.80 -7.14 2.21
C SER A 24 7.78 -7.85 3.10
N GLY A 25 6.89 -7.09 3.73
CA GLY A 25 5.87 -7.61 4.64
C GLY A 25 4.83 -8.49 3.95
N THR A 26 4.09 -9.21 4.78
CA THR A 26 3.00 -10.11 4.35
C THR A 26 1.71 -9.75 5.07
N GLY A 27 0.57 -10.08 4.46
CA GLY A 27 -0.74 -9.86 5.06
C GLY A 27 -1.34 -8.47 4.82
N SER A 28 -2.29 -8.09 5.68
CA SER A 28 -3.10 -6.88 5.50
C SER A 28 -2.27 -5.61 5.68
N ASP A 29 -1.51 -5.50 6.77
CA ASP A 29 -0.74 -4.30 7.09
C ASP A 29 0.23 -3.92 5.95
N ALA A 30 0.94 -4.91 5.40
CA ALA A 30 1.83 -4.73 4.26
C ALA A 30 1.10 -4.21 3.01
N ARG A 31 -0.10 -4.73 2.74
CA ARG A 31 -0.94 -4.25 1.63
C ARG A 31 -1.38 -2.81 1.83
N HIS A 32 -1.89 -2.46 3.02
CA HIS A 32 -2.39 -1.11 3.28
C HIS A 32 -1.24 -0.09 3.35
N ALA A 33 -0.08 -0.46 3.89
CA ALA A 33 1.13 0.35 3.85
C ALA A 33 1.60 0.59 2.41
N GLY A 34 1.58 -0.44 1.56
CA GLY A 34 1.93 -0.33 0.15
C GLY A 34 0.99 0.59 -0.64
N ASN A 35 -0.33 0.41 -0.48
CA ASN A 35 -1.33 1.30 -1.07
C ASN A 35 -1.13 2.76 -0.62
N PHE A 36 -0.83 2.97 0.67
CA PHE A 36 -0.58 4.30 1.22
C PHE A 36 0.66 4.96 0.58
N LEU A 37 1.80 4.24 0.50
CA LEU A 37 3.03 4.80 -0.09
C LEU A 37 2.86 5.09 -1.58
N LEU A 38 2.17 4.23 -2.33
CA LEU A 38 1.86 4.49 -3.74
C LEU A 38 0.97 5.70 -3.93
N ALA A 39 -0.01 5.92 -3.05
CA ALA A 39 -0.86 7.10 -3.10
C ALA A 39 -0.10 8.41 -2.81
N LEU A 40 0.90 8.36 -1.93
CA LEU A 40 1.79 9.51 -1.68
C LEU A 40 2.81 9.74 -2.80
N TRP A 41 3.18 8.69 -3.52
CA TRP A 41 4.12 8.76 -4.64
C TRP A 41 3.45 9.28 -5.92
N ASP A 42 2.30 8.71 -6.27
CA ASP A 42 1.52 9.01 -7.46
C ASP A 42 0.03 8.90 -7.16
N GLY A 43 -0.51 10.00 -6.63
CA GLY A 43 -1.91 10.10 -6.23
C GLY A 43 -2.91 10.15 -7.40
N GLU A 44 -2.46 10.42 -8.63
CA GLU A 44 -3.33 10.38 -9.81
C GLU A 44 -3.63 8.95 -10.23
N LEU A 45 -2.61 8.07 -10.15
CA LEU A 45 -2.77 6.64 -10.44
C LEU A 45 -3.28 5.85 -9.23
N ASN A 46 -3.00 6.32 -8.01
CA ASN A 46 -3.33 5.62 -6.77
C ASN A 46 -4.06 6.58 -5.81
N PRO A 47 -5.40 6.66 -5.84
CA PRO A 47 -6.12 7.56 -4.96
C PRO A 47 -5.93 7.17 -3.50
N LEU A 48 -5.64 8.16 -2.65
CA LEU A 48 -5.49 7.95 -1.21
C LEU A 48 -6.85 7.62 -0.58
N ASN A 49 -7.05 6.36 -0.18
CA ASN A 49 -8.23 5.97 0.57
C ASN A 49 -7.94 5.95 2.08
N VAL A 50 -8.40 6.99 2.79
CA VAL A 50 -8.20 7.11 4.24
C VAL A 50 -8.96 6.02 5.02
N SER A 51 -10.03 5.44 4.47
CA SER A 51 -10.73 4.33 5.16
C SER A 51 -9.86 3.09 5.29
N GLU A 52 -8.86 2.92 4.43
CA GLU A 52 -7.93 1.79 4.47
C GLU A 52 -6.99 1.84 5.68
N PHE A 53 -6.83 3.02 6.30
CA PHE A 53 -5.93 3.19 7.45
C PHE A 53 -6.39 2.40 8.67
N GLN A 54 -7.69 2.10 8.78
CA GLN A 54 -8.22 1.31 9.90
C GLN A 54 -7.69 -0.13 9.91
N TYR A 55 -7.16 -0.59 8.78
CA TYR A 55 -6.60 -1.94 8.63
C TYR A 55 -5.09 -2.00 8.85
N LEU A 56 -4.46 -0.85 9.13
CA LEU A 56 -3.11 -0.81 9.68
C LEU A 56 -3.20 -1.01 11.19
N ASP A 57 -2.26 -1.76 11.77
CA ASP A 57 -2.13 -1.76 13.22
C ASP A 57 -1.87 -0.34 13.77
N PRO A 58 -2.18 -0.09 15.05
CA PRO A 58 -2.15 1.26 15.61
C PRO A 58 -0.80 1.97 15.52
N ASN A 59 0.32 1.25 15.45
CA ASN A 59 1.65 1.86 15.35
C ASN A 59 1.91 2.33 13.92
N HIS A 60 1.69 1.47 12.92
CA HIS A 60 1.87 1.84 11.51
C HIS A 60 0.84 2.88 11.07
N MET A 61 -0.39 2.84 11.57
CA MET A 61 -1.38 3.89 11.34
C MET A 61 -0.89 5.25 11.84
N ARG A 62 -0.27 5.30 13.04
CA ARG A 62 0.29 6.53 13.60
C ARG A 62 1.43 7.06 12.73
N GLN A 63 2.31 6.18 12.26
CA GLN A 63 3.44 6.53 11.39
C GLN A 63 2.97 7.06 10.04
N ALA A 64 1.97 6.41 9.43
CA ALA A 64 1.38 6.84 8.17
C ALA A 64 0.77 8.24 8.31
N LEU A 65 0.02 8.50 9.40
CA LEU A 65 -0.54 9.82 9.69
C LEU A 65 0.54 10.87 9.99
N GLN A 66 1.63 10.51 10.67
CA GLN A 66 2.78 11.39 10.91
C GLN A 66 3.44 11.80 9.59
N LEU A 67 3.75 10.82 8.73
CA LEU A 67 4.34 11.07 7.41
C LEU A 67 3.42 11.93 6.54
N PHE A 68 2.14 11.57 6.45
CA PHE A 68 1.15 12.34 5.70
C PHE A 68 1.07 13.79 6.18
N THR A 69 0.95 14.00 7.50
CA THR A 69 0.89 15.34 8.09
C THR A 69 2.18 16.11 7.80
N PHE A 70 3.35 15.48 7.89
CA PHE A 70 4.62 16.12 7.58
C PHE A 70 4.69 16.58 6.12
N LEU A 71 4.34 15.70 5.16
CA LEU A 71 4.37 16.04 3.74
C LEU A 71 3.40 17.19 3.42
N MET A 72 2.19 17.14 3.97
CA MET A 72 1.17 18.19 3.80
C MET A 72 1.57 19.52 4.42
N THR A 73 2.12 19.51 5.65
CA THR A 73 2.51 20.75 6.36
C THR A 73 3.74 21.40 5.75
N THR A 74 4.66 20.60 5.20
CA THR A 74 5.90 21.11 4.57
C THR A 74 5.75 21.38 3.07
N GLY A 75 4.64 20.97 2.45
CA GLY A 75 4.45 21.05 1.00
C GLY A 75 5.48 20.23 0.22
N THR A 76 5.94 19.12 0.78
CA THR A 76 6.94 18.24 0.16
C THR A 76 6.30 16.99 -0.41
N SER A 77 6.98 16.38 -1.39
CA SER A 77 6.57 15.12 -2.00
C SER A 77 7.42 13.97 -1.47
N LEU A 78 6.84 12.78 -1.38
CA LEU A 78 7.53 11.54 -1.06
C LEU A 78 8.75 11.29 -1.98
N LYS A 79 8.69 11.78 -3.22
CA LYS A 79 9.78 11.74 -4.22
C LYS A 79 11.10 12.40 -3.76
N LYS A 80 11.06 13.25 -2.73
CA LYS A 80 12.27 13.84 -2.14
C LYS A 80 12.97 12.90 -1.15
N PHE A 81 12.28 11.91 -0.63
CA PHE A 81 12.75 11.04 0.46
C PHE A 81 12.90 9.58 0.05
N MET A 82 12.26 9.17 -1.06
CA MET A 82 12.35 7.82 -1.61
C MET A 82 12.81 7.83 -3.06
N SER A 83 13.59 6.82 -3.44
CA SER A 83 13.93 6.56 -4.84
C SER A 83 12.80 5.83 -5.57
N ALA A 84 12.80 5.89 -6.90
CA ALA A 84 11.89 5.09 -7.73
C ALA A 84 12.07 3.59 -7.45
N ASP A 85 13.31 3.11 -7.37
CA ASP A 85 13.62 1.70 -7.06
C ASP A 85 13.00 1.23 -5.73
N ALA A 86 12.94 2.11 -4.71
CA ALA A 86 12.33 1.78 -3.42
C ALA A 86 10.80 1.62 -3.55
N ILE A 87 10.17 2.41 -4.41
CA ILE A 87 8.73 2.33 -4.68
C ILE A 87 8.40 1.16 -5.61
N ASP A 88 9.27 0.83 -6.56
CA ASP A 88 9.09 -0.34 -7.42
C ASP A 88 9.04 -1.63 -6.58
N GLN A 89 9.87 -1.75 -5.54
CA GLN A 89 9.79 -2.86 -4.58
C GLN A 89 8.44 -2.93 -3.85
N VAL A 90 7.86 -1.78 -3.50
CA VAL A 90 6.53 -1.70 -2.89
C VAL A 90 5.46 -2.17 -3.89
N ALA A 91 5.53 -1.71 -5.13
CA ALA A 91 4.60 -2.11 -6.19
C ALA A 91 4.68 -3.61 -6.49
N ASP A 92 5.89 -4.17 -6.58
CA ASP A 92 6.12 -5.60 -6.79
C ASP A 92 5.54 -6.44 -5.65
N ASN A 93 5.81 -6.06 -4.40
CA ASN A 93 5.26 -6.78 -3.27
C ASN A 93 3.73 -6.67 -3.19
N LEU A 94 3.17 -5.48 -3.42
CA LEU A 94 1.73 -5.28 -3.45
C LEU A 94 1.06 -6.15 -4.54
N SER A 95 1.65 -6.21 -5.73
CA SER A 95 1.19 -7.08 -6.82
C SER A 95 1.19 -8.55 -6.40
N ARG A 96 2.25 -9.01 -5.72
CA ARG A 96 2.33 -10.36 -5.15
C ARG A 96 1.24 -10.62 -4.13
N LEU A 97 1.02 -9.70 -3.19
CA LEU A 97 0.00 -9.83 -2.14
C LEU A 97 -1.43 -9.85 -2.71
N ASN A 98 -1.67 -9.08 -3.77
CA ASN A 98 -2.97 -9.05 -4.45
C ASN A 98 -3.21 -10.34 -5.24
N CYS A 99 -2.18 -10.86 -5.92
CA CYS A 99 -2.23 -12.17 -6.58
C CYS A 99 -2.48 -13.31 -5.57
N GLN A 100 -1.82 -13.29 -4.41
CA GLN A 100 -2.01 -14.29 -3.36
C GLN A 100 -3.45 -14.29 -2.84
N SER A 101 -4.03 -13.11 -2.57
CA SER A 101 -5.44 -13.03 -2.18
C SER A 101 -6.39 -13.53 -3.26
N TYR A 102 -6.10 -13.25 -4.54
CA TYR A 102 -6.89 -13.80 -5.65
C TYR A 102 -6.82 -15.34 -5.70
N THR A 103 -5.61 -15.92 -5.61
CA THR A 103 -5.46 -17.39 -5.59
C THR A 103 -6.04 -18.04 -4.34
N GLY A 104 -5.98 -17.39 -3.17
CA GLY A 104 -6.56 -17.90 -1.93
C GLY A 104 -8.08 -17.92 -1.94
N TRP A 105 -8.73 -17.05 -2.71
CA TRP A 105 -10.17 -17.11 -2.97
C TRP A 105 -10.54 -18.31 -3.85
N ASP A 106 -9.70 -18.65 -4.83
CA ASP A 106 -9.92 -19.77 -5.76
C ASP A 106 -9.77 -21.15 -5.07
N TYR A 107 -9.02 -21.23 -3.96
CA TYR A 107 -8.83 -22.47 -3.20
C TYR A 107 -9.70 -22.58 -1.93
N GLY A 108 -10.36 -21.51 -1.50
CA GLY A 108 -11.03 -21.43 -0.19
C GLY A 108 -12.55 -21.47 -0.21
N ASN A 109 -13.21 -21.20 -1.35
CA ASN A 109 -14.67 -21.13 -1.40
C ASN A 109 -15.24 -21.53 -2.76
N GLY A 110 -15.39 -22.82 -2.97
CA GLY A 110 -16.19 -23.36 -4.08
C GLY A 110 -15.67 -24.71 -4.56
N SER A 111 -16.55 -25.70 -4.50
CA SER A 111 -16.66 -26.78 -5.48
C SER A 111 -15.88 -26.55 -6.77
N SER A 112 -15.12 -27.55 -7.21
CA SER A 112 -14.53 -27.68 -8.54
C SER A 112 -15.55 -27.46 -9.65
N GLU A 113 -15.89 -26.21 -9.96
CA GLU A 113 -16.50 -25.83 -11.22
C GLU A 113 -15.40 -25.20 -12.07
N THR A 114 -14.96 -26.01 -13.02
CA THR A 114 -14.05 -25.65 -14.09
C THR A 114 -14.47 -24.30 -14.67
N ILE A 115 -13.62 -23.27 -14.55
CA ILE A 115 -13.82 -22.00 -15.25
C ILE A 115 -13.77 -22.32 -16.75
N VAL A 116 -14.92 -22.51 -17.37
CA VAL A 116 -15.06 -22.62 -18.81
C VAL A 116 -14.72 -21.25 -19.38
N ARG A 117 -13.56 -21.14 -20.02
CA ARG A 117 -13.20 -19.96 -20.82
C ARG A 117 -14.38 -19.63 -21.75
N PRO A 118 -14.92 -18.40 -21.76
CA PRO A 118 -15.91 -18.03 -22.75
C PRO A 118 -15.29 -18.23 -24.14
N ALA A 119 -15.96 -19.02 -24.98
CA ALA A 119 -15.55 -19.24 -26.35
C ALA A 119 -15.50 -17.89 -27.08
N ALA A 120 -14.41 -17.64 -27.79
CA ALA A 120 -14.25 -16.44 -28.61
C ALA A 120 -15.45 -16.32 -29.55
N GLN A 121 -16.23 -15.25 -29.39
CA GLN A 121 -17.32 -14.95 -30.30
C GLN A 121 -16.72 -14.58 -31.66
N THR A 122 -16.83 -15.46 -32.65
CA THR A 122 -16.68 -15.09 -34.06
C THR A 122 -17.83 -14.18 -34.45
N LEU A 123 -17.52 -12.90 -34.70
CA LEU A 123 -18.47 -11.93 -35.24
C LEU A 123 -18.85 -12.30 -36.69
N PRO A 124 -20.11 -12.05 -37.11
CA PRO A 124 -20.58 -12.27 -38.48
C PRO A 124 -19.98 -11.28 -39.50
#